data_AF-K7PFJ5-F1
#
_entry.id   AF-K7PFJ5-F1
#
_cell.length_a   1.000
_cell.length_b   1.000
_cell.length_c   1.000
_cell.angle_alpha   90.00
_cell.angle_beta   90.00
_cell.angle_gamma   90.00
#
_symmetry.space_group_name_H-M   'P 1'
#
loop_
_entity.id
_entity.type
_entity.pdbx_description
1 polymer ?
#
loop_
_entity_poly.entity_id
_entity_poly.type
_entity_poly.pdbx_seq_one_letter_code
_entity_poly.pdbx_strand_id
1 'polypeptide(L)'
;MRRFQVKKVMTLLVILGLAQVAAAQSADDYRGGWRTDSGEPHTYQFSIRGDQVRGVYCTHCSDAGTLAFLDGKFGADGITFVVTHVKADGSTAYQDRATAKFDKGNLIVSGTSGGPGGGKFQRTVIKDSRGPDPLPIPVSILPPGNGPVPAITRGGGGAPARGAGGPPAGGPPAGPPAAGAQPPRGAGGGGPGYLQPGPWKQLTQADVLGVWLGFGTGINKQYFIIRKVGNKLRGMVCGRCDNPYTMAALDDFEIKGDAMTFNILHEDWGPGSLPFHNQATVRVAQNEMRLTTQQDNMPAPAQPPGPNAGSSLLGPISIESTKGNN
;
A
#
# COMPACT_ATOMS: atom_id res chain seq x y z
N MET A 1 8.52 21.38 -66.55
CA MET A 1 8.62 20.16 -65.71
C MET A 1 8.83 20.45 -64.21
N ARG A 2 7.94 21.19 -63.51
CA ARG A 2 8.05 21.44 -62.04
C ARG A 2 6.73 21.38 -61.24
N ARG A 3 5.59 21.00 -61.84
CA ARG A 3 4.27 20.98 -61.15
C ARG A 3 3.82 19.60 -60.61
N PHE A 4 4.52 18.52 -60.91
CA PHE A 4 4.12 17.15 -60.47
C PHE A 4 4.72 16.70 -59.12
N GLN A 5 5.64 17.47 -58.53
CA GLN A 5 6.35 17.10 -57.30
C GLN A 5 5.65 17.60 -56.00
N VAL A 6 4.89 18.70 -56.05
CA VAL A 6 4.28 19.30 -54.84
C VAL A 6 3.08 18.50 -54.31
N LYS A 7 2.30 17.86 -55.20
CA LYS A 7 1.10 17.10 -54.79
C LYS A 7 1.42 15.82 -54.01
N LYS A 8 2.55 15.13 -54.29
CA LYS A 8 2.93 13.92 -53.55
C LYS A 8 3.50 14.22 -52.16
N VAL A 9 4.17 15.37 -52.00
CA VAL A 9 4.70 15.81 -50.69
C VAL A 9 3.58 16.23 -49.74
N MET A 10 2.52 16.88 -50.25
CA MET A 10 1.38 17.28 -49.42
C MET A 10 0.56 16.08 -48.90
N THR A 11 0.37 15.02 -49.70
CA THR A 11 -0.33 13.82 -49.24
C THR A 11 0.45 13.07 -48.15
N LEU A 12 1.79 13.10 -48.17
CA LEU A 12 2.61 12.45 -47.15
C LEU A 12 2.55 13.19 -45.80
N LEU A 13 2.46 14.53 -45.80
CA LEU A 13 2.33 15.34 -44.58
C LEU A 13 0.96 15.21 -43.91
N VAL A 14 -0.12 14.98 -44.67
CA VAL A 14 -1.46 14.72 -44.11
C VAL A 14 -1.54 13.34 -43.44
N ILE A 15 -0.80 12.34 -43.94
CA ILE A 15 -0.75 11.00 -43.33
C ILE A 15 0.13 11.01 -42.05
N LEU A 16 1.20 11.81 -42.00
CA LEU A 16 1.99 12.00 -40.78
C LEU A 16 1.27 12.83 -39.70
N GLY A 17 0.35 13.73 -40.08
CA GLY A 17 -0.41 14.57 -39.14
C GLY A 17 -1.53 13.85 -38.38
N LEU A 18 -1.90 12.63 -38.79
CA LEU A 18 -2.98 11.84 -38.19
C LEU A 18 -2.49 10.69 -37.30
N ALA A 19 -1.17 10.51 -37.16
CA ALA A 19 -0.62 9.71 -36.08
C ALA A 19 -0.70 10.53 -34.77
N GLN A 20 -1.92 10.80 -34.31
CA GLN A 20 -2.15 10.97 -32.89
C GLN A 20 -1.76 9.64 -32.26
N VAL A 21 -0.48 9.54 -31.87
CA VAL A 21 -0.04 8.53 -30.93
C VAL A 21 -0.92 8.79 -29.72
N ALA A 22 -2.00 8.01 -29.59
CA ALA A 22 -2.72 7.93 -28.33
C ALA A 22 -1.64 7.58 -27.33
N ALA A 23 -1.23 8.56 -26.53
CA ALA A 23 -0.17 8.35 -25.56
C ALA A 23 -0.66 7.19 -24.70
N ALA A 24 0.02 6.05 -24.82
CA ALA A 24 -0.31 4.88 -24.04
C ALA A 24 -0.24 5.33 -22.58
N GLN A 25 -1.33 5.10 -21.84
CA GLN A 25 -1.40 5.53 -20.45
C GLN A 25 -0.27 4.85 -19.67
N SER A 26 0.32 5.54 -18.69
CA SER A 26 1.37 4.94 -17.86
C SER A 26 0.73 4.15 -16.72
N ALA A 27 1.28 2.99 -16.37
CA ALA A 27 0.84 2.27 -15.17
C ALA A 27 0.99 3.14 -13.91
N ASP A 28 1.99 4.02 -13.87
CA ASP A 28 2.27 4.88 -12.73
C ASP A 28 1.17 5.92 -12.48
N ASP A 29 0.38 6.25 -13.51
CA ASP A 29 -0.79 7.12 -13.39
C ASP A 29 -1.97 6.43 -12.68
N TYR A 30 -1.89 5.12 -12.46
CA TYR A 30 -2.94 4.33 -11.81
C TYR A 30 -2.54 3.75 -10.47
N ARG A 31 -1.24 3.56 -10.23
CA ARG A 31 -0.71 2.90 -9.05
C ARG A 31 -1.21 3.54 -7.76
N GLY A 32 -1.40 2.68 -6.76
CA GLY A 32 -1.64 3.06 -5.38
C GLY A 32 -3.06 3.50 -5.08
N GLY A 33 -3.19 4.40 -4.12
CA GLY A 33 -4.45 4.75 -3.49
C GLY A 33 -5.23 5.83 -4.22
N TRP A 34 -6.53 5.63 -4.35
CA TRP A 34 -7.48 6.55 -4.95
C TRP A 34 -8.75 6.57 -4.12
N ARG A 35 -9.36 7.74 -3.94
CA ARG A 35 -10.65 7.85 -3.24
C ARG A 35 -11.64 8.70 -4.01
N THR A 36 -12.93 8.53 -3.77
CA THR A 36 -13.93 9.49 -4.25
C THR A 36 -13.63 10.89 -3.72
N ASP A 37 -13.85 11.89 -4.58
CA ASP A 37 -13.72 13.30 -4.21
C ASP A 37 -14.86 13.78 -3.30
N SER A 38 -16.03 13.16 -3.47
CA SER A 38 -17.32 13.53 -2.88
C SER A 38 -18.29 12.35 -2.90
N GLY A 39 -19.41 12.48 -2.17
CA GLY A 39 -20.46 11.47 -2.15
C GLY A 39 -20.14 10.26 -1.27
N GLU A 40 -20.60 9.07 -1.68
CA GLU A 40 -20.32 7.82 -0.97
C GLU A 40 -18.81 7.53 -1.01
N PRO A 41 -18.18 7.20 0.13
CA PRO A 41 -16.75 6.94 0.16
C PRO A 41 -16.45 5.62 -0.56
N HIS A 42 -15.53 5.69 -1.51
CA HIS A 42 -14.96 4.53 -2.17
C HIS A 42 -13.47 4.73 -2.30
N THR A 43 -12.70 3.77 -1.81
CA THR A 43 -11.24 3.76 -1.91
C THR A 43 -10.80 2.55 -2.73
N TYR A 44 -9.87 2.78 -3.65
CA TYR A 44 -9.23 1.76 -4.47
C TYR A 44 -7.72 1.84 -4.23
N GLN A 45 -7.08 0.69 -4.00
CA GLN A 45 -5.62 0.58 -3.95
C GLN A 45 -5.19 -0.36 -5.08
N PHE A 46 -4.58 0.18 -6.15
CA PHE A 46 -4.14 -0.62 -7.29
C PHE A 46 -2.65 -0.95 -7.20
N SER A 47 -2.32 -2.24 -7.25
CA SER A 47 -0.97 -2.77 -7.45
C SER A 47 -0.81 -3.31 -8.85
N ILE A 48 0.16 -2.78 -9.61
CA ILE A 48 0.33 -3.12 -11.02
C ILE A 48 1.69 -3.81 -11.25
N ARG A 49 1.77 -4.97 -11.86
CA ARG A 49 3.05 -5.62 -12.21
C ARG A 49 2.97 -6.13 -13.63
N GLY A 50 3.72 -5.49 -14.54
CA GLY A 50 3.52 -5.68 -15.98
C GLY A 50 2.08 -5.33 -16.36
N ASP A 51 1.36 -6.30 -16.94
CA ASP A 51 -0.06 -6.16 -17.29
C ASP A 51 -1.00 -6.56 -16.15
N GLN A 52 -0.50 -7.13 -15.05
CA GLN A 52 -1.34 -7.65 -13.99
C GLN A 52 -1.74 -6.54 -13.03
N VAL A 53 -3.03 -6.46 -12.71
CA VAL A 53 -3.56 -5.59 -11.66
C VAL A 53 -4.09 -6.44 -10.52
N ARG A 54 -3.69 -6.10 -9.29
CA ARG A 54 -4.21 -6.61 -8.04
C ARG A 54 -4.54 -5.44 -7.12
N GLY A 55 -5.20 -5.68 -5.99
CA GLY A 55 -5.43 -4.61 -5.04
C GLY A 55 -6.54 -4.86 -4.06
N VAL A 56 -6.96 -3.78 -3.40
CA VAL A 56 -8.10 -3.77 -2.49
C VAL A 56 -9.05 -2.62 -2.78
N TYR A 57 -10.31 -2.83 -2.41
CA TYR A 57 -11.37 -1.84 -2.43
C TYR A 57 -12.03 -1.79 -1.06
N CYS A 58 -12.47 -0.61 -0.62
CA CYS A 58 -13.26 -0.44 0.60
C CYS A 58 -14.15 0.79 0.49
N THR A 59 -15.29 0.78 1.18
CA THR A 59 -16.05 2.01 1.44
C THR A 59 -15.61 2.67 2.74
N HIS A 60 -15.27 1.87 3.75
CA HIS A 60 -14.69 2.31 5.02
C HIS A 60 -13.53 1.39 5.40
N CYS A 61 -12.31 1.81 5.13
CA CYS A 61 -11.16 0.89 5.16
C CYS A 61 -10.72 0.46 6.57
N SER A 62 -11.24 1.11 7.63
CA SER A 62 -11.12 0.68 9.03
C SER A 62 -12.21 -0.32 9.46
N ASP A 63 -13.28 -0.47 8.68
CA ASP A 63 -14.28 -1.54 8.77
C ASP A 63 -13.89 -2.67 7.83
N ALA A 64 -13.34 -3.73 8.41
CA ALA A 64 -12.84 -4.89 7.68
C ALA A 64 -13.95 -5.65 6.94
N GLY A 65 -15.21 -5.45 7.32
CA GLY A 65 -16.37 -6.00 6.62
C GLY A 65 -16.56 -5.41 5.22
N THR A 66 -16.12 -4.16 5.00
CA THR A 66 -16.23 -3.47 3.70
C THR A 66 -15.08 -3.76 2.75
N LEU A 67 -14.02 -4.42 3.23
CA LEU A 67 -12.83 -4.73 2.43
C LEU A 67 -13.14 -5.80 1.36
N ALA A 68 -12.92 -5.45 0.11
CA ALA A 68 -13.03 -6.31 -1.06
C ALA A 68 -11.72 -6.34 -1.85
N PHE A 69 -11.62 -7.25 -2.81
CA PHE A 69 -10.35 -7.55 -3.48
C PHE A 69 -10.42 -7.35 -4.98
N LEU A 70 -9.39 -6.72 -5.54
CA LEU A 70 -9.30 -6.36 -6.94
C LEU A 70 -8.39 -7.35 -7.67
N ASP A 71 -8.83 -7.83 -8.83
CA ASP A 71 -7.99 -8.53 -9.81
C ASP A 71 -8.33 -8.06 -11.22
N GLY A 72 -7.31 -7.84 -12.05
CA GLY A 72 -7.52 -7.25 -13.36
C GLY A 72 -6.30 -7.23 -14.26
N LYS A 73 -6.43 -6.47 -15.35
CA LYS A 73 -5.40 -6.26 -16.36
C LYS A 73 -5.28 -4.78 -16.71
N PHE A 74 -4.03 -4.34 -16.88
CA PHE A 74 -3.66 -3.05 -17.41
C PHE A 74 -3.37 -3.17 -18.90
N GLY A 75 -3.87 -2.24 -19.70
CA GLY A 75 -3.67 -2.21 -21.15
C GLY A 75 -3.81 -0.80 -21.72
N ALA A 76 -3.84 -0.68 -23.05
CA ALA A 76 -3.88 0.61 -23.75
C ALA A 76 -5.07 1.49 -23.31
N ASP A 77 -6.21 0.87 -23.03
CA ASP A 77 -7.44 1.55 -22.62
C ASP A 77 -7.55 1.79 -21.10
N GLY A 78 -6.50 1.50 -20.33
CA GLY A 78 -6.48 1.61 -18.88
C GLY A 78 -6.60 0.26 -18.17
N ILE A 79 -7.29 0.23 -17.03
CA ILE A 79 -7.46 -1.00 -16.24
C ILE A 79 -8.84 -1.60 -16.52
N THR A 80 -8.91 -2.92 -16.71
CA THR A 80 -10.15 -3.71 -16.59
C THR A 80 -10.02 -4.66 -15.42
N PHE A 81 -10.99 -4.69 -14.51
CA PHE A 81 -10.87 -5.44 -13.26
C PHE A 81 -12.21 -5.91 -12.70
N VAL A 82 -12.10 -6.84 -11.75
CA VAL A 82 -13.21 -7.36 -10.95
C VAL A 82 -12.97 -7.01 -9.48
N VAL A 83 -13.97 -6.46 -8.81
CA VAL A 83 -14.00 -6.32 -7.35
C VAL A 83 -14.74 -7.52 -6.78
N THR A 84 -14.07 -8.36 -6.00
CA THR A 84 -14.69 -9.50 -5.31
C THR A 84 -14.99 -9.13 -3.87
N HIS A 85 -16.27 -8.96 -3.58
CA HIS A 85 -16.79 -8.75 -2.23
C HIS A 85 -16.95 -10.11 -1.57
N VAL A 86 -16.45 -10.27 -0.34
CA VAL A 86 -16.42 -11.57 0.36
C VAL A 86 -17.19 -11.52 1.67
N LYS A 87 -17.85 -12.63 2.00
CA LYS A 87 -18.50 -12.85 3.29
C LYS A 87 -17.44 -13.13 4.38
N ALA A 88 -17.89 -13.24 5.62
CA ALA A 88 -17.02 -13.55 6.76
C ALA A 88 -16.27 -14.89 6.59
N ASP A 89 -16.92 -15.89 5.99
CA ASP A 89 -16.33 -17.21 5.71
C ASP A 89 -15.35 -17.23 4.52
N GLY A 90 -15.18 -16.10 3.85
CA GLY A 90 -14.31 -15.93 2.68
C GLY A 90 -14.93 -16.37 1.35
N SER A 91 -16.17 -16.83 1.34
CA SER A 91 -16.92 -17.05 0.10
C SER A 91 -17.29 -15.73 -0.58
N THR A 92 -17.41 -15.73 -1.90
CA THR A 92 -17.84 -14.56 -2.65
C THR A 92 -19.28 -14.20 -2.29
N ALA A 93 -19.49 -12.95 -1.86
CA ALA A 93 -20.81 -12.37 -1.69
C ALA A 93 -21.38 -11.92 -3.04
N TYR A 94 -20.61 -11.14 -3.79
CA TYR A 94 -20.89 -10.72 -5.17
C TYR A 94 -19.62 -10.15 -5.82
N GLN A 95 -19.70 -9.83 -7.11
CA GLN A 95 -18.61 -9.23 -7.87
C GLN A 95 -19.05 -8.01 -8.64
N ASP A 96 -18.23 -6.96 -8.63
CA ASP A 96 -18.39 -5.82 -9.55
C ASP A 96 -17.43 -5.98 -10.72
N ARG A 97 -17.86 -5.64 -11.94
CA ARG A 97 -16.98 -5.60 -13.11
C ARG A 97 -16.79 -4.15 -13.53
N ALA A 98 -15.55 -3.71 -13.64
CA ALA A 98 -15.25 -2.30 -13.84
C ALA A 98 -14.05 -2.07 -14.75
N THR A 99 -13.96 -0.84 -15.25
CA THR A 99 -12.79 -0.28 -15.90
C THR A 99 -12.38 1.01 -15.19
N ALA A 100 -11.10 1.35 -15.28
CA ALA A 100 -10.57 2.64 -14.83
C ALA A 100 -9.78 3.31 -15.97
N LYS A 101 -10.07 4.58 -16.23
CA LYS A 101 -9.35 5.42 -17.20
C LYS A 101 -8.77 6.65 -16.51
N PHE A 102 -7.53 6.98 -16.80
CA PHE A 102 -6.93 8.21 -16.31
C PHE A 102 -7.32 9.38 -17.21
N ASP A 103 -7.87 10.44 -16.61
CA ASP A 103 -8.28 11.66 -17.29
C ASP A 103 -7.90 12.86 -16.44
N LYS A 104 -6.90 13.62 -16.92
CA LYS A 104 -6.48 14.92 -16.36
C LYS A 104 -6.21 14.88 -14.84
N GLY A 105 -5.51 13.87 -14.34
CA GLY A 105 -5.16 13.75 -12.92
C GLY A 105 -6.18 12.98 -12.08
N ASN A 106 -7.31 12.57 -12.67
CA ASN A 106 -8.34 11.77 -12.00
C ASN A 106 -8.41 10.37 -12.62
N LEU A 107 -8.93 9.41 -11.86
CA LEU A 107 -9.39 8.14 -12.43
C LEU A 107 -10.91 8.14 -12.53
N ILE A 108 -11.42 7.81 -13.71
CA ILE A 108 -12.84 7.55 -13.94
C ILE A 108 -13.06 6.05 -13.87
N VAL A 109 -13.65 5.58 -12.77
CA VAL A 109 -13.99 4.17 -12.56
C VAL A 109 -15.44 3.94 -12.95
N SER A 110 -15.67 3.12 -13.98
CA SER A 110 -17.02 2.82 -14.49
C SER A 110 -17.25 1.32 -14.51
N GLY A 111 -18.46 0.87 -14.21
CA GLY A 111 -18.72 -0.57 -14.13
C GLY A 111 -20.17 -0.94 -13.94
N THR A 112 -20.38 -2.21 -13.61
CA THR A 112 -21.67 -2.76 -13.20
C THR A 112 -21.48 -3.50 -11.89
N SER A 113 -22.28 -3.16 -10.88
CA SER A 113 -22.26 -3.88 -9.62
C SER A 113 -23.06 -5.18 -9.73
N GLY A 114 -22.50 -6.26 -9.18
CA GLY A 114 -23.20 -7.54 -9.05
C GLY A 114 -23.92 -7.72 -7.71
N GLY A 115 -23.93 -6.70 -6.85
CA GLY A 115 -24.61 -6.75 -5.56
C GLY A 115 -26.14 -6.71 -5.67
N PRO A 116 -26.86 -6.88 -4.54
CA PRO A 116 -28.32 -6.73 -4.51
C PRO A 116 -28.74 -5.35 -5.02
N GLY A 117 -29.65 -5.31 -6.01
CA GLY A 117 -30.04 -4.06 -6.67
C GLY A 117 -28.97 -3.46 -7.58
N GLY A 118 -27.96 -4.25 -7.95
CA GLY A 118 -26.82 -3.82 -8.75
C GLY A 118 -27.21 -3.20 -10.09
N GLY A 119 -26.46 -2.19 -10.49
CA GLY A 119 -26.65 -1.47 -11.74
C GLY A 119 -25.33 -0.90 -12.25
N LYS A 120 -25.42 -0.09 -13.31
CA LYS A 120 -24.26 0.64 -13.83
C LYS A 120 -23.85 1.72 -12.83
N PHE A 121 -22.55 1.92 -12.66
CA PHE A 121 -21.99 3.01 -11.87
C PHE A 121 -20.86 3.69 -12.62
N GLN A 122 -20.62 4.95 -12.25
CA GLN A 122 -19.45 5.74 -12.64
C GLN A 122 -19.02 6.57 -11.45
N ARG A 123 -17.72 6.59 -11.16
CA ARG A 123 -17.11 7.31 -10.04
C ARG A 123 -15.89 8.05 -10.56
N THR A 124 -15.76 9.31 -10.17
CA THR A 124 -14.51 10.06 -10.27
C THR A 124 -13.76 9.85 -8.97
N VAL A 125 -12.53 9.34 -9.06
CA VAL A 125 -11.66 9.16 -7.90
C VAL A 125 -10.36 9.92 -8.11
N ILE A 126 -9.83 10.43 -7.02
CA ILE A 126 -8.69 11.34 -6.97
C ILE A 126 -7.59 10.77 -6.07
N LYS A 127 -6.36 11.20 -6.31
CA LYS A 127 -5.30 11.09 -5.30
C LYS A 127 -5.66 11.96 -4.10
N ASP A 128 -5.28 11.49 -2.91
CA ASP A 128 -5.56 12.25 -1.69
C ASP A 128 -4.72 13.53 -1.65
N SER A 129 -5.37 14.69 -1.59
CA SER A 129 -4.66 15.98 -1.54
C SER A 129 -3.75 16.15 -0.32
N ARG A 130 -3.92 15.34 0.73
CA ARG A 130 -3.04 15.33 1.91
C ARG A 130 -1.66 14.73 1.62
N GLY A 131 -1.54 13.92 0.56
CA GLY A 131 -0.32 13.18 0.26
C GLY A 131 -0.02 12.07 1.28
N PRO A 132 1.18 11.46 1.21
CA PRO A 132 1.61 10.48 2.18
C PRO A 132 1.88 11.11 3.55
N ASP A 133 1.77 10.28 4.59
CA ASP A 133 2.21 10.69 5.92
C ASP A 133 3.72 10.95 5.89
N PRO A 134 4.16 12.07 6.46
CA PRO A 134 5.54 12.47 6.31
C PRO A 134 6.48 11.60 7.16
N LEU A 135 7.63 11.23 6.58
CA LEU A 135 8.63 10.37 7.21
C LEU A 135 9.93 11.15 7.52
N PRO A 136 10.74 10.68 8.49
CA PRO A 136 12.06 11.25 8.78
C PRO A 136 13.14 10.87 7.75
N ILE A 137 12.73 10.32 6.60
CA ILE A 137 13.58 9.90 5.50
C ILE A 137 12.98 10.37 4.18
N PRO A 138 13.79 10.60 3.13
CA PRO A 138 13.27 10.90 1.80
C PRO A 138 12.34 9.80 1.29
N VAL A 139 11.26 10.20 0.61
CA VAL A 139 10.28 9.30 0.01
C VAL A 139 10.05 9.65 -1.46
N SER A 140 9.82 8.62 -2.28
CA SER A 140 9.34 8.75 -3.65
C SER A 140 7.81 8.80 -3.65
N ILE A 141 7.21 9.45 -4.66
CA ILE A 141 5.75 9.53 -4.84
C ILE A 141 5.39 9.37 -6.33
N LEU A 142 4.32 8.64 -6.62
CA LEU A 142 3.75 8.52 -7.97
C LEU A 142 2.39 9.24 -8.11
N PRO A 143 2.02 9.66 -9.34
CA PRO A 143 2.84 9.65 -10.56
C PRO A 143 4.03 10.62 -10.51
N PRO A 144 5.09 10.40 -11.32
CA PRO A 144 6.25 11.29 -11.39
C PRO A 144 5.81 12.70 -11.82
N GLY A 145 6.33 13.73 -11.15
CA GLY A 145 5.96 15.14 -11.42
C GLY A 145 5.21 15.82 -10.27
N ASN A 146 4.73 15.05 -9.29
CA ASN A 146 4.16 15.59 -8.05
C ASN A 146 5.21 16.14 -7.06
N GLY A 147 6.49 16.18 -7.48
CA GLY A 147 7.63 16.62 -6.67
C GLY A 147 8.01 15.64 -5.56
N PRO A 148 9.27 15.63 -5.10
CA PRO A 148 9.62 14.90 -3.88
C PRO A 148 8.90 15.56 -2.68
N VAL A 149 8.28 14.77 -1.80
CA VAL A 149 7.84 15.29 -0.50
C VAL A 149 9.09 15.52 0.35
N PRO A 150 9.35 16.77 0.79
CA PRO A 150 10.49 17.03 1.66
C PRO A 150 10.41 16.15 2.90
N ALA A 151 11.52 15.52 3.28
CA ALA A 151 11.61 14.85 4.57
C ALA A 151 11.27 15.89 5.66
N ILE A 152 10.50 15.50 6.68
CA ILE A 152 10.40 16.35 7.87
C ILE A 152 11.80 16.40 8.46
N THR A 153 12.47 17.55 8.32
CA THR A 153 13.49 17.94 9.27
C THR A 153 12.79 17.95 10.61
N ARG A 154 13.15 17.01 11.49
CA ARG A 154 12.62 16.94 12.86
C ARG A 154 12.98 18.25 13.54
N GLY A 155 12.15 19.27 13.36
CA GLY A 155 12.27 20.54 14.04
C GLY A 155 12.33 20.22 15.51
N GLY A 156 13.36 20.72 16.19
CA GLY A 156 13.70 20.43 17.57
C GLY A 156 12.64 20.91 18.56
N GLY A 157 11.41 20.42 18.45
CA GLY A 157 10.41 20.41 19.50
C GLY A 157 10.80 19.39 20.55
N GLY A 158 11.98 19.58 21.15
CA GLY A 158 12.28 18.98 22.44
C GLY A 158 11.23 19.49 23.41
N ALA A 159 10.44 18.59 23.95
CA ALA A 159 9.83 18.85 25.25
C ALA A 159 10.95 19.31 26.19
N PRO A 160 10.75 20.34 27.05
CA PRO A 160 11.78 20.81 27.94
C PRO A 160 12.21 19.68 28.86
N ALA A 161 13.35 19.07 28.55
CA ALA A 161 14.03 18.16 29.45
C ALA A 161 14.50 19.00 30.63
N ARG A 162 13.82 18.85 31.78
CA ARG A 162 14.31 19.35 33.05
C ARG A 162 15.64 18.66 33.36
N GLY A 163 16.71 19.44 33.27
CA GLY A 163 17.93 19.37 34.09
C GLY A 163 18.71 18.05 34.17
N ALA A 164 19.89 18.03 33.56
CA ALA A 164 21.14 17.63 34.23
C ALA A 164 22.32 18.04 33.32
N GLY A 165 23.18 18.92 33.82
CA GLY A 165 24.33 19.44 33.08
C GLY A 165 25.43 18.39 32.89
N GLY A 166 25.98 18.33 31.68
CA GLY A 166 27.22 17.66 31.36
C GLY A 166 27.90 18.37 30.18
N PRO A 167 29.24 18.54 30.18
CA PRO A 167 29.96 19.32 29.17
C PRO A 167 30.00 18.61 27.80
N PRO A 168 30.06 19.36 26.68
CA PRO A 168 30.05 18.79 25.33
C PRO A 168 31.43 18.27 24.93
N ALA A 169 31.50 17.02 24.48
CA ALA A 169 32.65 16.47 23.78
C ALA A 169 32.45 16.65 22.26
N GLY A 170 33.32 17.44 21.64
CA GLY A 170 33.33 17.66 20.19
C GLY A 170 33.90 16.46 19.44
N GLY A 171 33.12 15.92 18.50
CA GLY A 171 33.56 14.97 17.50
C GLY A 171 33.22 15.48 16.09
N PRO A 172 34.04 15.17 15.06
CA PRO A 172 33.85 15.65 13.70
C PRO A 172 32.58 15.08 13.04
N PRO A 173 31.99 15.79 12.06
CA PRO A 173 30.76 15.36 11.40
C PRO A 173 30.99 14.11 10.57
N ALA A 174 30.24 13.04 10.89
CA ALA A 174 30.12 11.86 10.05
C ALA A 174 29.39 12.22 8.75
N GLY A 175 29.89 11.69 7.62
CA GLY A 175 29.31 11.90 6.29
C GLY A 175 27.85 11.42 6.16
N PRO A 176 27.17 11.80 5.07
CA PRO A 176 25.76 11.47 4.87
C PRO A 176 25.55 9.94 4.83
N PRO A 177 24.57 9.40 5.57
CA PRO A 177 24.30 7.97 5.58
C PRO A 177 23.62 7.51 4.28
N ALA A 178 23.95 6.30 3.85
CA ALA A 178 23.33 5.63 2.71
C ALA A 178 21.81 5.46 2.96
N ALA A 179 21.00 5.92 2.00
CA ALA A 179 19.55 5.81 2.04
C ALA A 179 19.12 4.33 1.96
N GLY A 180 18.32 3.89 2.95
CA GLY A 180 17.60 2.62 2.91
C GLY A 180 17.94 1.60 4.00
N ALA A 181 18.94 1.85 4.84
CA ALA A 181 19.01 1.16 6.12
C ALA A 181 17.94 1.74 7.07
N GLN A 182 17.15 0.89 7.74
CA GLN A 182 16.46 1.31 8.96
C GLN A 182 17.45 2.10 9.82
N PRO A 183 17.08 3.29 10.34
CA PRO A 183 18.02 4.07 11.15
C PRO A 183 18.56 3.14 12.25
N PRO A 184 19.90 3.08 12.44
CA PRO A 184 20.46 2.25 13.47
C PRO A 184 19.80 2.66 14.78
N ARG A 185 19.02 1.74 15.38
CA ARG A 185 18.52 1.92 16.74
C ARG A 185 19.77 2.13 17.58
N GLY A 186 19.89 3.32 18.15
CA GLY A 186 21.08 3.73 18.90
C GLY A 186 21.49 2.62 19.87
N ALA A 187 22.77 2.26 19.81
CA ALA A 187 23.43 1.47 20.84
C ALA A 187 23.42 2.30 22.13
N GLY A 188 22.36 2.19 22.93
CA GLY A 188 22.19 3.04 24.09
C GLY A 188 20.92 2.73 24.86
N GLY A 189 20.99 1.71 25.71
CA GLY A 189 19.93 1.34 26.65
C GLY A 189 19.59 -0.13 26.54
N GLY A 190 20.23 -0.96 27.36
CA GLY A 190 19.86 -2.36 27.58
C GLY A 190 18.52 -2.46 28.29
N GLY A 191 17.44 -2.08 27.58
CA GLY A 191 16.10 -2.49 27.96
C GLY A 191 16.04 -4.03 27.98
N PRO A 192 15.20 -4.62 28.83
CA PRO A 192 14.99 -6.06 28.79
C PRO A 192 14.63 -6.45 27.35
N GLY A 193 15.33 -7.47 26.84
CA GLY A 193 15.05 -8.00 25.51
C GLY A 193 13.57 -8.34 25.35
N TYR A 194 13.11 -8.46 24.11
CA TYR A 194 11.74 -8.87 23.83
C TYR A 194 11.36 -10.12 24.64
N LEU A 195 10.30 -9.99 25.45
CA LEU A 195 9.72 -11.08 26.22
C LEU A 195 8.55 -11.64 25.44
N GLN A 196 8.74 -12.83 24.87
CA GLN A 196 7.71 -13.52 24.12
C GLN A 196 6.53 -13.89 25.04
N PRO A 197 5.26 -13.64 24.66
CA PRO A 197 4.11 -13.88 25.52
C PRO A 197 3.81 -15.37 25.76
N GLY A 198 4.35 -16.26 24.92
CA GLY A 198 4.21 -17.71 25.02
C GLY A 198 4.84 -18.42 23.82
N PRO A 199 4.84 -19.75 23.73
CA PRO A 199 5.42 -20.46 22.59
C PRO A 199 4.77 -20.07 21.26
N TRP A 200 5.52 -20.18 20.15
CA TRP A 200 4.97 -19.95 18.81
C TRP A 200 3.93 -21.01 18.46
N LYS A 201 2.79 -20.58 17.92
CA LYS A 201 1.73 -21.47 17.42
C LYS A 201 2.19 -22.14 16.13
N GLN A 202 1.77 -23.39 15.92
CA GLN A 202 1.68 -23.94 14.56
C GLN A 202 0.51 -23.25 13.87
N LEU A 203 0.79 -22.49 12.81
CA LEU A 203 -0.17 -21.58 12.22
C LEU A 203 -1.15 -22.33 11.30
N THR A 204 -2.41 -21.96 11.43
CA THR A 204 -3.46 -22.24 10.46
C THR A 204 -4.00 -20.92 9.90
N GLN A 205 -4.85 -20.98 8.86
CA GLN A 205 -5.54 -19.77 8.38
C GLN A 205 -6.38 -19.12 9.48
N ALA A 206 -7.03 -19.92 10.34
CA ALA A 206 -7.89 -19.41 11.39
C ALA A 206 -7.12 -18.58 12.45
N ASP A 207 -5.83 -18.88 12.66
CA ASP A 207 -5.00 -18.16 13.63
C ASP A 207 -4.64 -16.73 13.19
N VAL A 208 -4.78 -16.41 11.90
CA VAL A 208 -4.31 -15.14 11.32
C VAL A 208 -5.43 -14.29 10.73
N LEU A 209 -6.62 -14.85 10.51
CA LEU A 209 -7.78 -14.14 9.99
C LEU A 209 -8.30 -13.10 10.98
N GLY A 210 -8.56 -11.89 10.51
CA GLY A 210 -9.07 -10.78 11.32
C GLY A 210 -8.23 -9.52 11.18
N VAL A 211 -8.38 -8.64 12.18
CA VAL A 211 -7.68 -7.36 12.25
C VAL A 211 -6.60 -7.40 13.32
N TRP A 212 -5.38 -7.03 12.94
CA TRP A 212 -4.22 -6.94 13.81
C TRP A 212 -3.81 -5.48 13.97
N LEU A 213 -3.76 -5.04 15.23
CA LEU A 213 -3.45 -3.67 15.59
C LEU A 213 -1.96 -3.48 15.79
N GLY A 214 -1.33 -2.70 14.92
CA GLY A 214 0.08 -2.33 15.02
C GLY A 214 0.33 -1.07 15.84
N PHE A 215 1.33 -0.31 15.43
CA PHE A 215 1.78 0.91 16.10
C PHE A 215 0.80 2.07 15.93
N GLY A 216 1.09 3.16 16.63
CA GLY A 216 0.31 4.39 16.56
C GLY A 216 -0.90 4.39 17.49
N THR A 217 -1.60 5.52 17.49
CA THR A 217 -2.78 5.81 18.31
C THR A 217 -3.77 6.64 17.50
N GLY A 218 -5.05 6.57 17.87
CA GLY A 218 -6.12 7.31 17.19
C GLY A 218 -6.16 7.02 15.68
N ILE A 219 -6.26 8.08 14.87
CA ILE A 219 -6.34 7.98 13.40
C ILE A 219 -5.07 7.42 12.76
N ASN A 220 -3.92 7.48 13.44
CA ASN A 220 -2.64 6.96 12.95
C ASN A 220 -2.38 5.52 13.41
N LYS A 221 -3.39 4.85 13.97
CA LYS A 221 -3.29 3.46 14.41
C LYS A 221 -3.17 2.56 13.18
N GLN A 222 -2.14 1.72 13.13
CA GLN A 222 -1.94 0.81 12.01
C GLN A 222 -2.86 -0.42 12.13
N TYR A 223 -3.54 -0.77 11.05
CA TYR A 223 -4.39 -1.96 10.93
C TYR A 223 -3.78 -2.88 9.88
N PHE A 224 -3.61 -4.16 10.22
CA PHE A 224 -3.40 -5.22 9.25
C PHE A 224 -4.68 -6.07 9.21
N ILE A 225 -5.37 -6.02 8.09
CA ILE A 225 -6.63 -6.72 7.88
C ILE A 225 -6.35 -7.90 6.98
N ILE A 226 -6.53 -9.12 7.49
CA ILE A 226 -6.31 -10.36 6.75
C ILE A 226 -7.67 -11.05 6.59
N ARG A 227 -8.07 -11.30 5.35
CA ARG A 227 -9.31 -12.01 5.01
C ARG A 227 -9.05 -13.22 4.13
N LYS A 228 -9.99 -14.15 4.18
CA LYS A 228 -10.05 -15.27 3.26
C LYS A 228 -10.82 -14.86 2.01
N VAL A 229 -10.33 -15.29 0.85
CA VAL A 229 -10.94 -15.09 -0.47
C VAL A 229 -10.88 -16.41 -1.22
N GLY A 230 -12.01 -17.14 -1.23
CA GLY A 230 -12.02 -18.52 -1.68
C GLY A 230 -11.08 -19.38 -0.83
N ASN A 231 -10.01 -19.90 -1.45
CA ASN A 231 -8.99 -20.71 -0.77
C ASN A 231 -7.71 -19.96 -0.40
N LYS A 232 -7.63 -18.65 -0.69
CA LYS A 232 -6.44 -17.82 -0.46
C LYS A 232 -6.65 -16.85 0.69
N LEU A 233 -5.55 -16.40 1.28
CA LEU A 233 -5.54 -15.23 2.14
C LEU A 233 -5.15 -14.01 1.30
N ARG A 234 -5.80 -12.88 1.57
CA ARG A 234 -5.46 -11.56 1.04
C ARG A 234 -5.72 -10.53 2.13
N GLY A 235 -5.20 -9.32 1.97
CA GLY A 235 -5.44 -8.31 2.99
C GLY A 235 -5.10 -6.90 2.58
N MET A 236 -5.13 -6.03 3.57
CA MET A 236 -4.70 -4.64 3.48
C MET A 236 -3.98 -4.27 4.76
N VAL A 237 -2.94 -3.46 4.66
CA VAL A 237 -2.44 -2.68 5.79
C VAL A 237 -2.77 -1.20 5.56
N CYS A 238 -3.20 -0.50 6.61
CA CYS A 238 -3.33 0.96 6.59
C CYS A 238 -2.72 1.57 7.85
N GLY A 239 -1.99 2.68 7.71
CA GLY A 239 -1.57 3.52 8.84
C GLY A 239 -2.69 4.49 9.24
N ARG A 240 -3.19 5.25 8.26
CA ARG A 240 -4.40 6.05 8.34
C ARG A 240 -5.42 5.46 7.36
N CYS A 241 -6.42 4.77 7.87
CA CYS A 241 -7.37 4.07 7.00
C CYS A 241 -8.34 5.02 6.27
N ASP A 242 -8.24 6.33 6.49
CA ASP A 242 -8.92 7.36 5.72
C ASP A 242 -8.05 7.98 4.60
N ASN A 243 -6.74 7.69 4.57
CA ASN A 243 -5.79 8.24 3.60
C ASN A 243 -5.20 7.11 2.73
N PRO A 244 -5.62 6.99 1.45
CA PRO A 244 -5.16 5.96 0.54
C PRO A 244 -3.65 5.88 0.35
N TYR A 245 -2.90 6.98 0.52
CA TYR A 245 -1.44 6.89 0.48
C TYR A 245 -0.92 5.96 1.57
N THR A 246 -1.50 5.95 2.76
CA THR A 246 -0.99 5.12 3.86
C THR A 246 -1.43 3.66 3.82
N MET A 247 -1.97 3.22 2.66
CA MET A 247 -2.51 1.88 2.46
C MET A 247 -1.60 1.05 1.55
N ALA A 248 -1.59 -0.26 1.78
CA ALA A 248 -0.97 -1.23 0.88
C ALA A 248 -1.79 -2.52 0.88
N ALA A 249 -1.87 -3.18 -0.28
CA ALA A 249 -2.45 -4.51 -0.37
C ALA A 249 -1.48 -5.53 0.25
N LEU A 250 -2.05 -6.55 0.90
CA LEU A 250 -1.32 -7.71 1.37
C LEU A 250 -1.66 -8.89 0.45
N ASP A 251 -0.64 -9.57 -0.08
CA ASP A 251 -0.83 -10.66 -1.02
C ASP A 251 0.25 -11.75 -0.89
N ASP A 252 0.10 -12.83 -1.66
CA ASP A 252 1.06 -13.94 -1.74
C ASP A 252 1.36 -14.58 -0.38
N PHE A 253 0.29 -14.81 0.41
CA PHE A 253 0.39 -15.45 1.72
C PHE A 253 0.82 -16.91 1.62
N GLU A 254 1.79 -17.29 2.45
CA GLU A 254 2.24 -18.68 2.61
C GLU A 254 2.41 -19.02 4.09
N ILE A 255 1.80 -20.12 4.55
CA ILE A 255 1.95 -20.62 5.91
C ILE A 255 2.82 -21.89 5.89
N LYS A 256 3.89 -21.89 6.68
CA LYS A 256 4.84 -23.00 6.83
C LYS A 256 5.13 -23.24 8.32
N GLY A 257 4.46 -24.23 8.90
CA GLY A 257 4.64 -24.58 10.32
C GLY A 257 4.25 -23.42 11.24
N ASP A 258 5.20 -22.86 11.97
CA ASP A 258 5.00 -21.75 12.91
C ASP A 258 5.17 -20.35 12.30
N ALA A 259 5.48 -20.27 11.01
CA ALA A 259 5.73 -19.01 10.30
C ALA A 259 4.76 -18.81 9.15
N MET A 260 4.44 -17.54 8.89
CA MET A 260 3.71 -17.10 7.71
C MET A 260 4.49 -15.99 7.01
N THR A 261 4.53 -16.02 5.68
CA THR A 261 5.05 -14.92 4.86
C THR A 261 3.94 -14.31 4.01
N PHE A 262 4.09 -13.04 3.66
CA PHE A 262 3.24 -12.33 2.69
C PHE A 262 3.95 -11.08 2.19
N ASN A 263 3.48 -10.53 1.08
CA ASN A 263 3.99 -9.29 0.51
C ASN A 263 3.11 -8.10 0.91
N ILE A 264 3.72 -7.01 1.35
CA ILE A 264 3.10 -5.69 1.48
C ILE A 264 3.46 -4.89 0.23
N LEU A 265 2.46 -4.61 -0.61
CA LEU A 265 2.66 -4.04 -1.95
C LEU A 265 2.66 -2.50 -1.89
N HIS A 266 3.84 -1.90 -1.96
CA HIS A 266 4.03 -0.44 -1.97
C HIS A 266 4.02 0.09 -3.39
N GLU A 267 3.05 0.95 -3.70
CA GLU A 267 2.74 1.31 -5.08
C GLU A 267 3.02 2.77 -5.41
N ASP A 268 2.58 3.70 -4.57
CA ASP A 268 2.57 5.13 -4.89
C ASP A 268 3.40 5.98 -3.94
N TRP A 269 3.93 5.42 -2.85
CA TRP A 269 4.93 6.09 -2.04
C TRP A 269 5.79 5.12 -1.20
N GLY A 270 6.98 5.58 -0.83
CA GLY A 270 7.87 4.89 0.11
C GLY A 270 9.36 5.21 -0.13
N PRO A 271 10.26 4.62 0.68
CA PRO A 271 11.70 4.77 0.49
C PRO A 271 12.19 4.01 -0.76
N GLY A 272 13.11 4.64 -1.50
CA GLY A 272 13.73 4.03 -2.68
C GLY A 272 12.90 4.17 -3.96
N SER A 273 13.14 3.28 -4.93
CA SER A 273 12.39 3.26 -6.19
C SER A 273 11.04 2.57 -6.03
N LEU A 274 10.02 3.11 -6.69
CA LEU A 274 8.67 2.53 -6.76
C LEU A 274 8.44 1.83 -8.10
N PRO A 275 7.53 0.85 -8.16
CA PRO A 275 6.92 0.17 -7.01
C PRO A 275 7.92 -0.80 -6.35
N PHE A 276 7.67 -1.19 -5.10
CA PHE A 276 8.45 -2.22 -4.40
C PHE A 276 7.52 -3.06 -3.51
N HIS A 277 8.04 -4.12 -2.90
CA HIS A 277 7.30 -4.80 -1.84
C HIS A 277 8.17 -5.09 -0.62
N ASN A 278 7.52 -5.07 0.54
CA ASN A 278 8.11 -5.59 1.76
C ASN A 278 7.61 -7.02 1.94
N GLN A 279 8.50 -8.00 1.85
CA GLN A 279 8.19 -9.36 2.28
C GLN A 279 8.15 -9.38 3.81
N ALA A 280 6.96 -9.61 4.36
CA ALA A 280 6.75 -9.81 5.77
C ALA A 280 6.99 -11.27 6.14
N THR A 281 7.67 -11.50 7.27
CA THR A 281 7.70 -12.80 7.95
C THR A 281 7.06 -12.62 9.31
N VAL A 282 6.09 -13.47 9.64
CA VAL A 282 5.34 -13.37 10.88
C VAL A 282 5.23 -14.69 11.63
N ARG A 283 5.11 -14.58 12.95
CA ARG A 283 4.80 -15.69 13.87
C ARG A 283 3.76 -15.23 14.88
N VAL A 284 2.96 -16.14 15.42
CA VAL A 284 1.91 -15.81 16.40
C VAL A 284 2.16 -16.54 17.71
N ALA A 285 2.11 -15.81 18.82
CA ALA A 285 2.10 -16.34 20.19
C ALA A 285 0.97 -15.67 20.98
N GLN A 286 0.07 -16.46 21.56
CA GLN A 286 -1.17 -15.96 22.16
C GLN A 286 -1.94 -15.01 21.21
N ASN A 287 -2.10 -13.74 21.60
CA ASN A 287 -2.77 -12.67 20.86
C ASN A 287 -1.78 -11.67 20.23
N GLU A 288 -0.50 -12.05 20.12
CA GLU A 288 0.53 -11.23 19.49
C GLU A 288 0.99 -11.88 18.19
N MET A 289 0.97 -11.10 17.10
CA MET A 289 1.69 -11.40 15.86
C MET A 289 3.00 -10.61 15.84
N ARG A 290 4.12 -11.34 15.80
CA ARG A 290 5.46 -10.76 15.65
C ARG A 290 5.80 -10.69 14.17
N LEU A 291 6.15 -9.51 13.67
CA LEU A 291 6.34 -9.22 12.25
C LEU A 291 7.70 -8.59 11.99
N THR A 292 8.44 -9.13 11.02
CA THR A 292 9.64 -8.54 10.42
C THR A 292 9.39 -8.30 8.93
N THR A 293 10.08 -7.33 8.33
CA THR A 293 9.93 -6.99 6.91
C THR A 293 11.27 -6.86 6.24
N GLN A 294 11.37 -7.32 4.99
CA GLN A 294 12.50 -7.07 4.10
C GLN A 294 11.99 -6.46 2.79
N GLN A 295 12.57 -5.33 2.39
CA GLN A 295 12.27 -4.70 1.11
C GLN A 295 12.99 -5.44 -0.03
N ASP A 296 12.28 -5.74 -1.12
CA ASP A 296 12.75 -6.57 -2.23
C ASP A 296 13.86 -5.93 -3.07
N ASN A 297 13.86 -4.62 -3.20
CA ASN A 297 14.88 -3.87 -3.94
C ASN A 297 16.02 -3.33 -3.04
N MET A 298 16.10 -3.78 -1.80
CA MET A 298 17.17 -3.45 -0.87
C MET A 298 18.08 -4.65 -0.63
N PRO A 299 19.40 -4.46 -0.42
CA PRO A 299 20.28 -5.54 -0.02
C PRO A 299 19.72 -6.26 1.20
N ALA A 300 19.72 -7.59 1.16
CA ALA A 300 19.37 -8.37 2.33
C ALA A 300 20.33 -8.02 3.48
N PRO A 301 19.83 -7.94 4.72
CA PRO A 301 20.70 -7.75 5.87
C PRO A 301 21.68 -8.92 5.97
N ALA A 302 22.89 -8.64 6.45
CA ALA A 302 23.96 -9.64 6.58
C ALA A 302 23.54 -10.83 7.45
N GLN A 303 22.58 -10.63 8.36
CA GLN A 303 21.90 -11.71 9.06
C GLN A 303 20.39 -11.49 9.01
N PRO A 304 19.60 -12.56 8.79
CA PRO A 304 18.16 -12.46 8.88
C PRO A 304 17.77 -12.01 10.30
N PRO A 305 16.71 -11.21 10.45
CA PRO A 305 16.21 -10.83 11.76
C PRO A 305 15.94 -12.09 12.59
N GLY A 306 16.49 -12.15 13.80
CA GLY A 306 16.17 -13.25 14.73
C GLY A 306 14.68 -13.32 15.03
N PRO A 307 14.16 -14.43 15.58
CA PRO A 307 12.72 -14.65 15.80
C PRO A 307 12.08 -13.60 16.72
N ASN A 308 12.88 -12.89 17.51
CA ASN A 308 12.46 -11.85 18.44
C ASN A 308 12.55 -10.43 17.86
N ALA A 309 13.07 -10.27 16.64
CA ALA A 309 13.18 -8.98 15.97
C ALA A 309 11.82 -8.48 15.45
N GLY A 310 11.76 -7.19 15.09
CA GLY A 310 10.61 -6.60 14.42
C GLY A 310 9.61 -5.88 15.31
N SER A 311 8.34 -6.04 14.94
CA SER A 311 7.16 -5.29 15.37
C SER A 311 6.13 -6.22 15.98
N SER A 312 5.39 -5.78 16.99
CA SER A 312 4.32 -6.58 17.60
C SER A 312 2.96 -6.00 17.21
N LEU A 313 2.08 -6.85 16.71
CA LEU A 313 0.70 -6.53 16.40
C LEU A 313 -0.22 -7.31 17.35
N LEU A 314 -1.30 -6.69 17.81
CA LEU A 314 -2.24 -7.31 18.74
C LEU A 314 -3.53 -7.74 18.03
N GLY A 315 -3.97 -8.98 18.22
CA GLY A 315 -5.14 -9.53 17.53
C GLY A 315 -5.24 -11.07 17.59
N PRO A 316 -6.00 -11.69 16.66
CA PRO A 316 -6.87 -11.02 15.71
C PRO A 316 -8.16 -10.52 16.38
N ILE A 317 -8.56 -9.29 16.06
CA ILE A 317 -9.92 -8.79 16.31
C ILE A 317 -10.82 -9.33 15.20
N SER A 318 -12.02 -9.81 15.55
CA SER A 318 -12.94 -10.34 14.53
C SER A 318 -13.37 -9.26 13.55
N ILE A 319 -13.61 -9.65 12.31
CA ILE A 319 -14.03 -8.75 11.22
C ILE A 319 -15.32 -8.01 11.62
N GLU A 320 -16.26 -8.72 12.21
CA GLU A 320 -17.56 -8.21 12.64
C GLU A 320 -17.42 -7.15 13.74
N SER A 321 -16.40 -7.25 14.60
CA SER A 321 -16.14 -6.28 15.66
C SER A 321 -15.64 -4.93 15.15
N THR A 322 -15.30 -4.83 13.86
CA THR A 322 -14.87 -3.57 13.22
C THR A 322 -16.01 -2.85 12.50
N LYS A 323 -17.22 -3.41 12.54
CA LYS A 323 -18.38 -2.85 11.86
C LYS A 323 -18.65 -1.41 12.33
N GLY A 324 -18.73 -0.49 11.36
CA GLY A 324 -19.03 0.92 11.63
C GLY A 324 -17.82 1.78 12.00
N ASN A 325 -16.61 1.23 12.02
CA ASN A 325 -15.40 2.03 12.07
C ASN A 325 -15.30 2.92 10.81
N ASN A 326 -14.93 4.18 11.01
CA ASN A 326 -14.76 5.18 9.95
C ASN A 326 -13.51 6.06 10.17
#